data_AF-A0AAW2PL71-F1
#
_entry.id   AF-A0AAW2PL71-F1
#
_cell.length_a   1.000
_cell.length_b   1.000
_cell.length_c   1.000
_cell.angle_alpha   90.00
_cell.angle_beta   90.00
_cell.angle_gamma   90.00
#
_symmetry.space_group_name_H-M   'P 1'
#
loop_
_entity.id
_entity.type
_entity.pdbx_description
1 polymer ?
#
loop_
_entity_poly.entity_id
_entity_poly.type
_entity_poly.pdbx_seq_one_letter_code
_entity_poly.pdbx_strand_id
1 'polypeptide(L)'
;MAAEVSGGGGNIEVSPWLKSMPVAPEYHPTLAEFQDPIAYIFKIEKEASKYGICKIVPPVPAASKKTIIANLNKSLLARSSDPESGPTFTTRQQQIGFCPRKHRLCRNPCGRVGEVHSY
;
A
#
# COMPACT_ATOMS: atom_id res chain seq x y z
N MET A 1 29.98 -13.00 -15.17
CA MET A 1 30.24 -11.74 -14.44
C MET A 1 28.96 -11.36 -13.72
N ALA A 2 28.84 -11.72 -12.44
CA ALA A 2 27.70 -11.38 -11.61
C ALA A 2 27.93 -9.97 -11.04
N ALA A 3 26.98 -9.06 -11.24
CA ALA A 3 26.98 -7.77 -10.57
C ALA A 3 26.31 -7.95 -9.20
N GLU A 4 27.11 -7.77 -8.15
CA GLU A 4 26.64 -7.71 -6.78
C GLU A 4 25.76 -6.47 -6.59
N VAL A 5 24.52 -6.66 -6.13
CA VAL A 5 23.67 -5.58 -5.63
C VAL A 5 24.17 -5.20 -4.26
N SER A 6 24.95 -4.12 -4.21
CA SER A 6 25.39 -3.51 -2.95
C SER A 6 24.17 -2.94 -2.22
N GLY A 7 23.77 -3.62 -1.14
CA GLY A 7 22.77 -3.16 -0.19
C GLY A 7 23.28 -1.94 0.56
N GLY A 8 23.23 -0.77 -0.08
CA GLY A 8 23.52 0.51 0.53
C GLY A 8 22.41 0.86 1.52
N GLY A 9 22.58 0.48 2.78
CA GLY A 9 21.86 1.02 3.92
C GLY A 9 22.22 2.49 4.13
N GLY A 10 21.85 3.36 3.19
CA GLY A 10 21.96 4.80 3.36
C GLY A 10 21.07 5.22 4.52
N ASN A 11 21.65 5.86 5.54
CA ASN A 11 20.89 6.54 6.57
C ASN A 11 20.07 7.64 5.90
N ILE A 12 18.78 7.39 5.68
CA ILE A 12 17.87 8.36 5.08
C ILE A 12 17.68 9.46 6.12
N GLU A 13 18.30 10.61 5.92
CA GLU A 13 18.09 11.78 6.77
C GLU A 13 16.65 12.28 6.62
N VAL A 14 15.79 11.82 7.52
CA VAL A 14 14.40 12.26 7.60
C VAL A 14 14.37 13.69 8.13
N SER A 15 13.77 14.61 7.37
CA SER A 15 13.60 16.02 7.76
C SER A 15 12.96 16.16 9.15
N PRO A 16 13.42 17.10 10.01
CA PRO A 16 12.90 17.24 11.38
C PRO A 16 11.38 17.41 11.47
N TRP A 17 10.76 18.15 10.54
CA TRP A 17 9.31 18.37 10.51
C TRP A 17 8.50 17.09 10.30
N LEU A 18 9.06 16.11 9.59
CA LEU A 18 8.40 14.83 9.33
C LEU A 18 8.43 13.94 10.57
N LYS A 19 9.49 14.06 11.38
CA LYS A 19 9.60 13.39 12.70
C LYS A 19 8.65 13.99 13.73
N SER A 20 8.32 15.28 13.62
CA SER A 20 7.41 15.98 14.52
C SER A 20 5.94 15.93 14.08
N MET A 21 5.62 15.25 12.97
CA MET A 21 4.25 15.16 12.48
C MET A 21 3.41 14.30 13.42
N PRO A 22 2.19 14.75 13.82
CA PRO A 22 1.34 13.97 14.70
C PRO A 22 0.98 12.63 14.04
N VAL A 23 1.06 11.56 14.84
CA VAL A 23 0.69 10.22 14.39
C VAL A 23 -0.81 10.05 14.48
N ALA A 24 -1.40 9.38 13.49
CA ALA A 24 -2.80 9.01 13.51
C ALA A 24 -3.09 7.96 14.60
N PRO A 25 -4.29 7.94 15.20
CA PRO A 25 -4.64 6.96 16.22
C PRO A 25 -4.60 5.52 15.66
N GLU A 26 -4.13 4.61 16.50
CA GLU A 26 -4.04 3.17 16.23
C GLU A 26 -4.99 2.42 17.18
N TYR A 27 -5.86 1.58 16.61
CA TYR A 27 -6.88 0.83 17.34
C TYR A 27 -6.61 -0.67 17.24
N HIS A 28 -6.77 -1.38 18.37
CA HIS A 28 -6.59 -2.82 18.50
C HIS A 28 -7.90 -3.49 18.96
N PRO A 29 -8.84 -3.76 18.04
CA PRO A 29 -10.08 -4.44 18.37
C PRO A 29 -9.83 -5.83 18.96
N THR A 30 -10.72 -6.25 19.85
CA THR A 30 -10.84 -7.65 20.27
C THR A 30 -11.37 -8.52 19.12
N LEU A 31 -11.24 -9.84 19.24
CA LEU A 31 -11.77 -10.78 18.23
C LEU A 31 -13.27 -10.61 17.99
N ALA A 32 -14.05 -10.27 19.03
CA ALA A 32 -15.49 -10.04 18.93
C ALA A 32 -15.81 -8.73 18.19
N GLU A 33 -15.09 -7.65 18.51
CA GLU A 33 -15.25 -6.36 17.84
C GLU A 33 -14.82 -6.41 16.38
N PHE A 34 -13.81 -7.22 16.05
CA PHE A 34 -13.32 -7.38 14.69
C PHE A 34 -14.25 -8.22 13.80
N GLN A 35 -15.28 -8.88 14.36
CA GLN A 35 -16.26 -9.64 13.56
C GLN A 35 -17.12 -8.72 12.68
N ASP A 36 -17.50 -7.55 13.20
CA ASP A 36 -18.28 -6.55 12.45
C ASP A 36 -17.46 -5.27 12.27
N PRO A 37 -16.74 -5.12 11.14
CA PRO A 37 -15.88 -3.98 10.91
C PRO A 37 -16.66 -2.67 10.81
N ILE A 38 -17.92 -2.70 10.34
CA ILE A 38 -18.73 -1.48 10.19
C ILE A 38 -19.18 -0.99 11.55
N ALA A 39 -19.67 -1.88 12.42
CA ALA A 39 -20.02 -1.54 13.79
C ALA A 39 -18.80 -1.01 14.57
N TYR A 40 -17.62 -1.62 14.37
CA TYR A 40 -16.39 -1.14 15.00
C TYR A 40 -15.97 0.26 14.52
N ILE A 41 -16.06 0.54 13.21
CA ILE A 41 -15.80 1.87 12.66
C ILE A 41 -16.73 2.92 13.31
N PHE A 42 -18.03 2.65 13.41
CA PHE A 42 -18.97 3.56 14.08
C PHE A 42 -18.66 3.77 15.56
N LYS A 43 -18.19 2.72 16.25
CA LYS A 43 -17.75 2.83 17.64
C LYS A 43 -16.60 3.83 17.82
N ILE A 44 -15.62 3.83 16.91
CA ILE A 44 -14.41 4.69 17.01
C ILE A 44 -14.54 6.03 16.28
N GLU A 45 -15.59 6.22 15.47
CA GLU A 45 -15.77 7.37 14.56
C GLU A 45 -15.65 8.72 15.28
N LYS A 46 -16.29 8.88 16.43
CA LYS A 46 -16.32 10.14 17.18
C LYS A 46 -14.91 10.63 17.56
N GLU A 47 -13.98 9.71 17.78
CA GLU A 47 -12.58 10.04 18.09
C GLU A 47 -11.74 10.11 16.83
N ALA A 48 -11.81 9.10 15.96
CA ALA A 48 -11.00 8.97 14.76
C ALA A 48 -11.26 10.08 13.73
N SER A 49 -12.50 10.55 13.61
CA SER A 49 -12.90 11.60 12.66
C SER A 49 -12.14 12.91 12.87
N LYS A 50 -11.67 13.19 14.10
CA LYS A 50 -10.87 14.38 14.42
C LYS A 50 -9.51 14.41 13.71
N TYR A 51 -9.00 13.24 13.32
CA TYR A 51 -7.69 13.07 12.66
C TYR A 51 -7.80 12.88 11.15
N GLY A 52 -8.99 12.56 10.62
CA GLY A 52 -9.24 12.27 9.21
C GLY A 52 -8.75 10.90 8.74
N ILE A 53 -7.72 10.33 9.35
CA ILE A 53 -7.22 8.97 9.12
C ILE A 53 -6.96 8.25 10.45
N CYS A 54 -7.09 6.93 10.46
CA CYS A 54 -6.70 6.06 11.57
C CYS A 54 -6.18 4.72 11.05
N LYS A 55 -5.51 3.96 11.91
CA LYS A 55 -5.04 2.59 11.64
C LYS A 55 -5.77 1.62 12.56
N ILE A 56 -6.28 0.52 12.00
CA ILE A 56 -6.88 -0.57 12.76
C ILE A 56 -5.99 -1.80 12.58
N VAL A 57 -5.49 -2.37 13.68
CA VAL A 57 -4.66 -3.57 13.67
C VAL A 57 -5.53 -4.79 13.98
N PRO A 58 -5.66 -5.76 13.06
CA PRO A 58 -6.43 -6.98 13.30
C PRO A 58 -5.89 -7.76 14.52
N PRO A 59 -6.75 -8.40 15.33
CA PRO A 59 -6.35 -9.24 16.47
C PRO A 59 -5.78 -10.61 16.08
N VAL A 60 -5.51 -10.82 14.79
CA VAL A 60 -5.02 -12.09 14.24
C VAL A 60 -3.55 -11.94 13.80
N PRO A 61 -2.72 -12.99 13.95
CA PRO A 61 -1.34 -12.93 13.52
C PRO A 61 -1.24 -12.69 12.01
N ALA A 62 -0.19 -11.98 11.59
CA ALA A 62 0.07 -11.75 10.17
C ALA A 62 0.25 -13.08 9.43
N ALA A 63 -0.37 -13.19 8.25
CA ALA A 63 -0.20 -14.36 7.39
C ALA A 63 1.26 -14.48 6.89
N SER A 64 1.69 -15.71 6.61
CA SER A 64 3.04 -15.94 6.06
C SER A 64 3.18 -15.30 4.67
N LYS A 65 4.40 -14.88 4.31
CA LYS A 65 4.69 -14.33 2.96
C LYS A 65 4.27 -15.29 1.85
N LYS A 66 4.50 -16.60 2.04
CA LYS A 66 4.11 -17.64 1.09
C LYS A 66 2.60 -17.64 0.85
N THR A 67 1.81 -17.57 1.92
CA THR A 67 0.34 -17.51 1.85
C THR A 67 -0.13 -16.24 1.14
N ILE A 68 0.46 -15.09 1.48
CA ILE A 68 0.11 -13.79 0.89
C ILE A 68 0.37 -13.82 -0.63
N ILE A 69 1.55 -14.27 -1.05
CA ILE A 69 1.91 -14.36 -2.48
C ILE A 69 1.01 -15.36 -3.21
N ALA A 70 0.74 -16.52 -2.61
CA ALA A 70 -0.15 -17.52 -3.21
C ALA A 70 -1.58 -16.97 -3.43
N ASN A 71 -2.12 -16.24 -2.45
CA ASN A 71 -3.44 -15.63 -2.58
C ASN A 71 -3.44 -14.49 -3.61
N LEU A 72 -2.38 -13.69 -3.67
CA LEU A 72 -2.22 -12.66 -4.70
C LEU A 72 -2.20 -13.28 -6.11
N ASN A 73 -1.38 -14.31 -6.33
CA ASN A 73 -1.28 -14.96 -7.64
C ASN A 73 -2.60 -15.60 -8.06
N LYS A 74 -3.34 -16.22 -7.14
CA LYS A 74 -4.71 -16.72 -7.40
C LYS A 74 -5.64 -15.60 -7.85
N SER A 75 -5.62 -14.45 -7.18
CA SER A 75 -6.45 -13.30 -7.55
C SER A 75 -6.05 -12.69 -8.90
N LEU A 76 -4.77 -12.72 -9.27
CA LEU A 76 -4.30 -12.26 -10.58
C LEU A 76 -4.71 -13.21 -11.71
N LEU A 77 -4.56 -14.53 -11.51
CA LEU A 77 -5.01 -15.55 -12.46
C LEU A 77 -6.52 -15.52 -12.68
N ALA A 78 -7.31 -15.29 -11.62
CA ALA A 78 -8.76 -15.14 -11.75
C ALA A 78 -9.19 -13.97 -12.64
N ARG A 79 -8.28 -13.04 -12.96
CA ARG A 79 -8.52 -11.88 -13.82
C ARG A 79 -7.90 -12.02 -15.21
N SER A 80 -7.09 -13.05 -15.47
CA SER A 80 -6.52 -13.26 -16.79
C SER A 80 -7.58 -13.83 -17.75
N SER A 81 -7.59 -13.33 -18.98
CA SER A 81 -8.41 -13.88 -20.06
C SER A 81 -7.83 -15.18 -20.64
N ASP A 82 -6.54 -15.42 -20.38
CA ASP A 82 -5.79 -16.59 -20.83
C ASP A 82 -5.33 -17.40 -19.60
N PRO A 83 -5.83 -18.64 -19.44
CA PRO A 83 -5.43 -19.54 -18.35
C PRO A 83 -3.99 -20.08 -18.47
N GLU A 84 -3.39 -20.06 -19.66
CA GLU A 84 -1.99 -20.49 -19.86
C GLU A 84 -1.00 -19.37 -19.53
N SER A 85 -1.45 -18.12 -19.58
CA SER A 85 -0.70 -16.96 -19.12
C SER A 85 -0.59 -16.98 -17.59
N GLY A 86 0.63 -16.91 -17.06
CA GLY A 86 0.89 -16.79 -15.61
C GLY A 86 0.25 -15.55 -14.95
N PRO A 87 0.30 -15.44 -13.61
CA PRO A 87 -0.26 -14.32 -12.86
C PRO A 87 0.42 -13.01 -13.28
N THR A 88 -0.36 -12.08 -13.81
CA THR A 88 0.17 -10.87 -14.45
C THR A 88 -0.56 -9.62 -13.97
N PHE A 89 0.15 -8.49 -13.87
CA PHE A 89 -0.45 -7.18 -13.61
C PHE A 89 0.26 -6.07 -14.40
N THR A 90 -0.45 -4.97 -14.67
CA THR A 90 0.14 -3.77 -15.27
C THR A 90 0.39 -2.69 -14.23
N THR A 91 1.51 -2.00 -14.34
CA THR A 91 1.82 -0.84 -13.49
C THR A 91 1.28 0.46 -14.11
N ARG A 92 1.36 1.57 -13.36
CA ARG A 92 1.12 2.92 -13.90
C ARG A 92 2.30 3.82 -13.52
N GLN A 93 2.67 4.71 -14.42
CA GLN A 93 3.76 5.64 -14.15
C GLN A 93 3.31 6.75 -13.19
N GLN A 94 3.98 6.86 -12.04
CA GLN A 94 3.79 7.97 -11.10
C GLN A 94 4.96 8.96 -11.23
N GLN A 95 4.68 10.19 -11.68
CA GLN A 95 5.68 11.26 -11.73
C GLN A 95 5.79 11.93 -10.35
N ILE A 96 6.91 11.70 -9.64
CA ILE A 96 7.17 12.29 -8.32
C ILE A 96 7.54 13.79 -8.47
N GLY A 97 7.20 14.60 -7.46
CA GLY A 97 7.52 16.03 -7.46
C GLY A 97 6.60 16.87 -8.34
N PHE A 98 5.49 16.31 -8.81
CA PHE A 98 4.40 17.10 -9.37
C PHE A 98 3.79 17.94 -8.25
N CYS A 99 3.83 19.26 -8.43
CA CYS A 99 3.24 20.21 -7.51
C CYS A 99 2.28 21.06 -8.34
N PRO A 100 0.96 21.00 -8.12
CA PRO A 100 -0.01 21.76 -8.92
C PRO A 100 0.27 23.26 -8.96
N ARG A 101 0.95 23.77 -7.92
CA ARG A 101 1.37 25.18 -7.79
C ARG A 101 2.63 25.54 -8.59
N LYS A 102 3.37 24.56 -9.11
CA LYS A 102 4.51 24.79 -10.01
C LYS A 102 4.06 24.44 -11.42
N HIS A 103 4.29 25.36 -12.36
CA HIS A 103 3.99 25.17 -13.78
C HIS A 103 4.96 24.17 -14.43
N ARG A 104 5.01 22.93 -13.92
CA ARG A 104 5.63 21.80 -14.59
C ARG A 104 4.51 21.01 -15.23
N LEU A 105 4.49 21.02 -16.56
CA LEU A 105 3.64 20.12 -17.33
C LEU A 105 3.93 18.67 -16.88
N CYS A 106 2.89 17.89 -16.61
CA CYS A 106 3.03 16.44 -16.49
C CYS A 106 3.66 15.96 -17.80
N ARG A 107 4.91 15.49 -17.74
CA ARG A 107 5.60 15.03 -18.97
C ARG A 107 4.88 13.83 -19.54
N ASN A 108 4.40 12.95 -18.65
CA ASN A 108 3.62 11.78 -18.99
C ASN A 108 2.25 11.83 -18.28
N PRO A 109 1.14 11.52 -18.97
CA PRO A 109 -0.17 11.31 -18.37
C PRO A 109 -0.11 10.23 -17.28
N CYS A 110 -0.57 10.55 -16.08
CA CYS A 110 -0.62 9.67 -14.91
C CYS A 110 -1.54 8.43 -15.06
N GLY A 111 -2.23 8.31 -16.20
CA GLY A 111 -3.12 7.20 -16.53
C GLY A 111 -2.60 6.23 -17.60
N ARG A 112 -1.43 6.47 -18.21
CA ARG A 112 -0.89 5.50 -19.19
C ARG A 112 -0.59 4.18 -18.48
N VAL A 113 -1.10 3.09 -19.04
CA VAL A 113 -0.78 1.73 -18.62
C VAL A 113 0.72 1.53 -18.86
N GLY A 114 1.42 1.13 -17.80
CA GLY A 114 2.83 0.81 -17.83
C GLY A 114 3.08 -0.60 -18.34
N GLU A 115 4.28 -1.11 -18.06
CA GLU A 115 4.68 -2.45 -18.47
C GLU A 115 3.87 -3.54 -17.75
N VAL A 116 3.77 -4.67 -18.43
CA VAL A 116 3.14 -5.89 -17.95
C VAL A 116 4.19 -6.68 -17.17
N HIS A 117 3.91 -6.97 -15.89
CA HIS A 117 4.81 -7.74 -15.03
C HIS A 117 4.17 -9.07 -14.67
N SER A 118 4.98 -10.12 -14.78
CA SER A 118 4.64 -11.48 -14.32
C SER A 118 5.35 -11.76 -13.00
N TYR A 119 4.80 -12.66 -12.20
CA TYR A 119 5.45 -13.17 -11.00
C TYR A 119 6.25 -14.45 -11.28
#